data_AF-A0A7Z8Z5A0-F1
#
_entry.id   AF-A0A7Z8Z5A0-F1
#
_cell.length_a   1.000
_cell.length_b   1.000
_cell.length_c   1.000
_cell.angle_alpha   90.00
_cell.angle_beta   90.00
_cell.angle_gamma   90.00
#
_symmetry.space_group_name_H-M   'P 1'
#
loop_
_entity.id
_entity.type
_entity.pdbx_description
1 polymer ?
#
loop_
_entity_poly.entity_id
_entity_poly.type
_entity_poly.pdbx_seq_one_letter_code
_entity_poly.pdbx_strand_id
1 'polypeptide(L)'
;MLNDGDKQKARLLAHFKPMAQQTISQGLPPEKVNITTAKTAGNGPVGFSAALLPFLQNEDARAVQRQRVSDNYPGADAYYSAVLTLFGQGWDQHRFRFTADGELQPDWNQECASSH
;
A
#
# COMPACT_ATOMS: atom_id res chain seq x y z
N MET A 1 -3.17 -4.28 -3.52
CA MET A 1 -2.23 -5.38 -3.83
C MET A 1 -2.98 -6.41 -4.66
N LEU A 2 -3.20 -6.13 -5.94
CA LEU A 2 -3.91 -7.03 -6.86
C LEU A 2 -2.94 -7.47 -7.93
N ASN A 3 -3.06 -8.71 -8.38
CA ASN A 3 -2.30 -9.23 -9.52
C ASN A 3 -2.65 -8.42 -10.78
N ASP A 4 -1.69 -8.20 -11.68
CA ASP A 4 -1.92 -7.49 -12.95
C ASP A 4 -2.86 -8.23 -13.90
N GLY A 5 -2.99 -9.55 -13.76
CA GLY A 5 -3.96 -10.38 -14.47
C GLY A 5 -5.42 -10.22 -14.01
N ASP A 6 -5.67 -9.53 -12.88
CA ASP A 6 -7.02 -9.29 -12.40
C ASP A 6 -7.71 -8.19 -13.23
N LYS A 7 -8.80 -8.58 -13.93
CA LYS A 7 -9.61 -7.70 -14.78
C LYS A 7 -10.24 -6.52 -14.02
N GLN A 8 -10.40 -6.61 -12.71
CA GLN A 8 -10.98 -5.56 -11.87
C GLN A 8 -9.96 -4.54 -11.38
N LYS A 9 -8.66 -4.87 -11.38
CA LYS A 9 -7.59 -4.02 -10.85
C LYS A 9 -7.62 -2.62 -11.45
N ALA A 10 -7.70 -2.52 -12.77
CA ALA A 10 -7.72 -1.23 -13.47
C ALA A 10 -8.93 -0.36 -13.07
N ARG A 11 -10.12 -0.97 -12.94
CA ARG A 11 -11.34 -0.28 -12.52
C ARG A 11 -11.24 0.25 -11.10
N LEU A 12 -10.70 -0.55 -10.17
CA LEU A 12 -10.52 -0.16 -8.78
C LEU A 12 -9.46 0.95 -8.64
N LEU A 13 -8.34 0.84 -9.34
CA LEU A 13 -7.32 1.90 -9.37
C LEU A 13 -7.88 3.21 -9.93
N ALA A 14 -8.68 3.16 -10.98
CA ALA A 14 -9.34 4.34 -11.54
C ALA A 14 -10.35 4.96 -10.56
N HIS A 15 -11.13 4.13 -9.87
CA HIS A 15 -12.11 4.59 -8.88
C HIS A 15 -11.45 5.29 -7.68
N PHE A 16 -10.36 4.72 -7.15
CA PHE A 16 -9.65 5.28 -6.00
C PHE A 16 -8.56 6.29 -6.35
N LYS A 17 -8.38 6.62 -7.63
CA LYS A 17 -7.40 7.60 -8.11
C LYS A 17 -7.37 8.92 -7.33
N PRO A 18 -8.50 9.50 -6.84
CA PRO A 18 -8.48 10.71 -6.03
C PRO A 18 -7.61 10.59 -4.76
N MET A 19 -7.55 9.41 -4.13
CA MET A 19 -6.68 9.17 -2.97
C MET A 19 -5.19 9.27 -3.35
N ALA A 20 -4.81 8.69 -4.49
CA ALA A 20 -3.43 8.79 -4.99
C ALA A 20 -3.07 10.24 -5.28
N GLN A 21 -3.95 10.97 -5.97
CA GLN A 21 -3.74 12.38 -6.31
C GLN A 21 -3.62 13.26 -5.07
N GLN A 22 -4.45 13.03 -4.06
CA GLN A 22 -4.36 13.76 -2.81
C GLN A 22 -3.03 13.51 -2.08
N THR A 23 -2.62 12.24 -2.02
CA THR A 23 -1.35 11.85 -1.38
C THR A 23 -0.15 12.45 -2.13
N ILE A 24 -0.21 12.51 -3.45
CA ILE A 24 0.83 13.15 -4.29
C ILE A 24 0.88 14.66 -4.03
N SER A 25 -0.29 15.32 -4.02
CA SER A 25 -0.41 16.78 -3.88
C SER A 25 0.05 17.26 -2.50
N GLN A 26 -0.33 16.55 -1.43
CA GLN A 26 0.01 16.93 -0.06
C GLN A 26 1.32 16.31 0.44
N GLY A 27 1.92 15.38 -0.33
CA GLY A 27 3.07 14.57 0.08
C GLY A 27 2.77 13.53 1.17
N LEU A 28 1.56 13.55 1.74
CA LEU A 28 1.13 12.71 2.85
C LEU A 28 -0.30 12.21 2.62
N PRO A 29 -0.60 10.96 3.01
CA PRO A 29 -1.98 10.50 3.05
C PRO A 29 -2.78 11.25 4.12
N PRO A 30 -4.08 11.52 3.87
CA PRO A 30 -4.95 12.09 4.88
C PRO A 30 -5.27 11.08 5.98
N GLU A 31 -5.55 11.56 7.19
CA GLU A 31 -6.02 10.71 8.29
C GLU A 31 -7.48 10.31 8.09
N LYS A 32 -8.31 11.25 7.63
CA LYS A 32 -9.75 11.08 7.46
C LYS A 32 -10.18 11.63 6.10
N VAL A 33 -11.12 10.93 5.45
CA VAL A 33 -11.78 11.38 4.22
C VAL A 33 -13.28 11.21 4.37
N ASN A 34 -14.03 12.25 4.08
CA ASN A 34 -15.48 12.18 3.99
C ASN A 34 -15.87 11.55 2.64
N ILE A 35 -16.49 10.36 2.67
CA ILE A 35 -16.79 9.59 1.46
C ILE A 35 -17.82 10.26 0.51
N THR A 36 -18.65 11.16 1.03
CA THR A 36 -19.70 11.85 0.25
C THR A 36 -19.18 13.14 -0.37
N THR A 37 -18.31 13.87 0.33
CA THR A 37 -17.83 15.20 -0.09
C THR A 37 -16.37 15.21 -0.54
N ALA A 38 -15.66 14.10 -0.40
CA ALA A 38 -14.22 13.96 -0.61
C ALA A 38 -13.33 14.91 0.22
N LYS A 39 -13.88 15.60 1.23
CA LYS A 39 -13.09 16.46 2.12
C LYS A 39 -12.15 15.63 2.98
N THR A 40 -10.89 16.03 3.04
CA THR A 40 -9.85 15.37 3.84
C THR A 40 -9.51 16.16 5.10
N ALA A 41 -9.14 15.48 6.17
CA ALA A 41 -8.69 16.11 7.40
C ALA A 41 -7.56 15.30 8.07
N GLY A 42 -6.61 16.01 8.66
CA GLY A 42 -5.48 15.41 9.38
C GLY A 42 -4.45 14.76 8.46
N ASN A 43 -3.27 14.47 9.04
CA ASN A 43 -2.20 13.76 8.36
C ASN A 43 -2.17 12.32 8.86
N GLY A 44 -2.29 11.36 7.94
CA GLY A 44 -2.29 9.94 8.27
C GLY A 44 -0.96 9.50 8.88
N PRO A 45 -0.98 8.53 9.81
CA PRO A 45 0.23 7.98 10.42
C PRO A 45 1.09 7.25 9.38
N VAL A 46 2.32 6.88 9.76
CA VAL A 46 3.27 6.19 8.86
C VAL A 46 2.71 4.90 8.25
N GLY A 47 1.87 4.17 8.99
CA GLY A 47 1.22 2.97 8.48
C GLY A 47 0.35 3.22 7.24
N PHE A 48 -0.25 4.41 7.10
CA PHE A 48 -1.04 4.75 5.92
C PHE A 48 -0.15 4.96 4.70
N SER A 49 1.03 5.58 4.89
CA SER A 49 2.03 5.71 3.83
C SER A 49 2.49 4.33 3.34
N ALA A 50 2.75 3.39 4.26
CA ALA A 50 3.09 2.02 3.88
C ALA A 50 1.94 1.33 3.12
N ALA A 51 0.70 1.45 3.61
CA ALA A 51 -0.47 0.84 2.98
C ALA A 51 -0.71 1.34 1.54
N LEU A 52 -0.30 2.57 1.22
CA LEU A 52 -0.45 3.15 -0.11
C LEU A 52 0.69 2.80 -1.07
N LEU A 53 1.84 2.30 -0.61
CA LEU A 53 2.94 1.84 -1.49
C LEU A 53 2.48 0.94 -2.65
N PRO A 54 1.71 -0.15 -2.42
CA PRO A 54 1.24 -1.02 -3.50
C PRO A 54 0.15 -0.38 -4.38
N PHE A 55 -0.44 0.72 -3.96
CA PHE A 55 -1.52 1.41 -4.65
C PHE A 55 -0.97 2.52 -5.57
N LEU A 56 0.07 3.22 -5.15
CA LEU A 56 0.72 4.28 -5.91
C LEU A 56 1.41 3.71 -7.16
N GLN A 57 0.90 4.14 -8.33
CA GLN A 57 1.45 3.77 -9.63
C GLN A 57 2.59 4.71 -10.08
N ASN A 58 2.69 5.90 -9.49
CA ASN A 58 3.75 6.86 -9.75
C ASN A 58 4.97 6.54 -8.86
N GLU A 59 6.15 6.35 -9.47
CA GLU A 59 7.36 5.97 -8.72
C GLU A 59 7.85 7.07 -7.79
N ASP A 60 7.82 8.35 -8.21
CA ASP A 60 8.27 9.45 -7.36
C ASP A 60 7.41 9.56 -6.09
N ALA A 61 6.09 9.44 -6.25
CA ALA A 61 5.15 9.42 -5.15
C ALA A 61 5.39 8.24 -4.21
N ARG A 62 5.63 7.05 -4.79
CA ARG A 62 5.95 5.83 -4.04
C ARG A 62 7.28 5.97 -3.30
N ALA A 63 8.29 6.56 -3.92
CA ALA A 63 9.59 6.82 -3.30
C ALA A 63 9.47 7.78 -2.11
N VAL A 64 8.68 8.85 -2.22
CA VAL A 64 8.40 9.76 -1.10
C VAL A 64 7.74 9.02 0.06
N GLN A 65 6.73 8.18 -0.20
CA GLN A 65 6.09 7.40 0.85
C GLN A 65 7.04 6.34 1.44
N ARG A 66 7.87 5.70 0.61
CA ARG A 66 8.88 4.71 1.04
C ARG A 66 9.91 5.35 1.95
N GLN A 67 10.39 6.54 1.61
CA GLN A 67 11.32 7.32 2.43
C GLN A 67 10.68 7.65 3.79
N ARG A 68 9.44 8.13 3.81
CA ARG A 68 8.72 8.42 5.06
C ARG A 68 8.58 7.20 5.97
N VAL A 69 8.29 6.03 5.40
CA VAL A 69 8.18 4.76 6.13
C VAL A 69 9.53 4.33 6.70
N SER A 70 10.63 4.55 5.95
CA SER A 70 11.98 4.28 6.42
C SER A 70 12.39 5.21 7.56
N ASP A 71 12.11 6.51 7.44
CA ASP A 71 12.52 7.51 8.44
C ASP A 71 11.69 7.43 9.73
N ASN A 72 10.43 7.01 9.63
CA ASN A 72 9.49 6.96 10.75
C ASN A 72 9.01 5.54 11.01
N TYR A 73 9.91 4.56 10.97
CA TYR A 73 9.53 3.16 11.15
C TYR A 73 8.75 2.97 12.47
N PRO A 74 7.59 2.29 12.45
CA PRO A 74 6.73 2.17 13.63
C PRO A 74 7.47 1.46 14.78
N GLY A 75 7.43 2.07 15.96
CA GLY A 75 7.94 1.50 17.20
C GLY A 75 7.05 0.38 17.75
N ALA A 76 7.48 -0.23 18.87
CA ALA A 76 6.79 -1.35 19.51
C ALA A 76 5.39 -0.99 20.06
N ASP A 77 5.13 0.30 20.30
CA ASP A 77 3.85 0.84 20.77
C ASP A 77 2.85 1.14 19.62
N ALA A 78 3.32 1.11 18.37
CA ALA A 78 2.54 1.49 17.20
C ALA A 78 1.98 0.27 16.44
N TYR A 79 1.34 -0.66 17.14
CA TYR A 79 0.85 -1.95 16.61
C TYR A 79 0.14 -1.83 15.24
N TYR A 80 -0.84 -0.93 15.12
CA TYR A 80 -1.59 -0.78 13.88
C TYR A 80 -0.73 -0.30 12.71
N SER A 81 0.15 0.67 12.96
CA SER A 81 1.10 1.15 11.95
C SER A 81 2.13 0.08 11.60
N ALA A 82 2.57 -0.74 12.55
CA ALA A 82 3.47 -1.86 12.34
C ALA A 82 2.85 -2.91 11.42
N VAL A 83 1.60 -3.32 11.67
CA VAL A 83 0.88 -4.28 10.83
C VAL A 83 0.71 -3.74 9.40
N LEU A 84 0.27 -2.49 9.24
CA LEU A 84 0.16 -1.87 7.91
C LEU A 84 1.51 -1.77 7.19
N THR A 85 2.58 -1.53 7.95
CA THR A 85 3.94 -1.47 7.40
C THR A 85 4.40 -2.83 6.91
N LEU A 86 4.15 -3.91 7.66
CA LEU A 86 4.47 -5.29 7.23
C LEU A 86 3.79 -5.63 5.90
N PHE A 87 2.50 -5.30 5.74
CA PHE A 87 1.80 -5.54 4.48
C PHE A 87 2.33 -4.64 3.35
N GLY A 88 2.32 -3.33 3.57
CA GLY A 88 2.65 -2.34 2.54
C GLY A 88 4.09 -2.43 2.06
N GLN A 89 5.03 -2.38 3.00
CA GLN A 89 6.46 -2.45 2.73
C GLN A 89 6.88 -3.88 2.36
N GLY A 90 6.28 -4.92 2.95
CA GLY A 90 6.54 -6.30 2.55
C GLY A 90 6.16 -6.58 1.11
N TRP A 91 5.04 -6.03 0.64
CA TRP A 91 4.67 -6.08 -0.76
C TRP A 91 5.64 -5.26 -1.63
N ASP A 92 5.99 -4.03 -1.25
CA ASP A 92 6.95 -3.21 -2.00
C ASP A 92 8.34 -3.90 -2.15
N GLN A 93 8.77 -4.61 -1.09
CA GLN A 93 10.01 -5.40 -1.04
C GLN A 93 9.91 -6.80 -1.67
N HIS A 94 8.82 -7.12 -2.38
CA HIS A 94 8.61 -8.43 -3.02
C HIS A 94 8.57 -9.65 -2.09
N ARG A 95 8.35 -9.47 -0.77
CA ARG A 95 8.30 -10.59 0.19
C ARG A 95 7.13 -11.55 -0.03
N PHE A 96 6.06 -11.06 -0.64
CA PHE A 96 4.90 -11.86 -1.05
C PHE A 96 4.16 -11.22 -2.22
N ARG A 97 3.46 -12.02 -3.00
CA ARG A 97 2.56 -11.62 -4.09
C ARG A 97 1.26 -12.42 -4.01
N PHE A 98 0.30 -12.04 -4.85
CA PHE A 98 -0.93 -12.81 -5.03
C PHE A 98 -1.01 -13.26 -6.49
N THR A 99 -1.45 -14.49 -6.74
CA THR A 99 -1.79 -14.96 -8.09
C THR A 99 -3.04 -14.25 -8.61
N ALA A 100 -3.36 -14.44 -9.89
CA ALA A 100 -4.61 -13.95 -10.47
C ALA A 100 -5.85 -14.60 -9.81
N ASP A 101 -5.70 -15.82 -9.29
CA ASP A 101 -6.76 -16.57 -8.59
C ASP A 101 -6.81 -16.24 -7.07
N GLY A 102 -5.93 -15.36 -6.59
CA GLY A 102 -5.93 -14.87 -5.22
C GLY A 102 -5.10 -15.69 -4.23
N GLU A 103 -4.32 -16.66 -4.72
CA GLU A 103 -3.43 -17.47 -3.87
C GLU A 103 -2.21 -16.66 -3.43
N LEU A 104 -1.75 -16.91 -2.20
CA LEU A 104 -0.54 -16.28 -1.66
C LEU A 104 0.71 -16.91 -2.27
N GLN A 105 1.57 -16.09 -2.86
CA GLN A 105 2.90 -16.47 -3.33
C GLN A 105 3.95 -15.84 -2.42
N PRO A 106 4.39 -16.54 -1.36
CA PRO A 106 5.47 -16.05 -0.52
C PRO A 106 6.82 -16.18 -1.25
N ASP A 107 7.70 -15.20 -1.06
CA ASP A 107 9.09 -15.30 -1.52
C ASP A 107 9.94 -15.99 -0.45
N TRP A 108 9.58 -17.24 -0.15
CA TRP A 108 10.35 -18.15 0.69
C TRP A 108 11.13 -19.05 -0.25
N ASN A 109 12.46 -18.90 -0.28
CA ASN A 109 13.40 -19.71 -1.08
C ASN A 109 12.81 -21.04 -1.56
N GLN A 110 12.36 -21.09 -2.82
CA GLN A 110 12.06 -22.20 -3.76
C GLN A 110 11.48 -23.56 -3.27
N GLU A 111 11.37 -23.87 -1.98
CA GLU A 111 11.01 -25.21 -1.50
C GLU A 111 9.49 -25.45 -1.43
N CYS A 112 8.66 -24.41 -1.54
CA CYS A 112 7.21 -24.54 -1.32
C CYS A 112 6.37 -23.75 -2.33
N ALA A 113 6.71 -23.78 -3.62
CA ALA A 113 6.06 -22.92 -4.63
C ALA A 113 4.73 -23.44 -5.20
N SER A 114 4.25 -24.66 -4.87
CA SER A 114 2.95 -25.11 -5.36
C SER A 114 2.33 -26.21 -4.49
N SER A 115 1.11 -25.99 -4.01
CA SER A 115 0.18 -27.07 -3.67
C SER A 115 -0.39 -27.63 -4.97
N HIS A 116 -0.17 -28.93 -5.18
CA HIS A 116 -0.78 -29.71 -6.27
C HIS A 116 -2.30 -29.77 -6.19
#